data_AF-A0A1F5HSX4-F1
#
_entry.id   AF-A0A1F5HSX4-F1
#
_cell.length_a   1.000
_cell.length_b   1.000
_cell.length_c   1.000
_cell.angle_alpha   90.00
_cell.angle_beta   90.00
_cell.angle_gamma   90.00
#
_symmetry.space_group_name_H-M   'P 1'
#
loop_
_entity.id
_entity.type
_entity.pdbx_description
1 polymer ?
#
loop_
_entity_poly.entity_id
_entity_poly.type
_entity_poly.pdbx_seq_one_letter_code
_entity_poly.pdbx_strand_id
1 'polypeptide(L)'
;MEVIQSVGGIAFGFWFYKIFSHPLKLKKKIPKIRFFKTVEILPNLRIHLKKHILHVHHWIFLSAIFALLFIITSSFSQLLLVKSLCLGGIIQGFTFKDRFTILTKI
;
A
#
# COMPACT_ATOMS: atom_id res chain seq x y z
N MET A 1 26.81 -4.74 0.47
CA MET A 1 25.69 -5.60 0.03
C MET A 1 24.32 -5.06 0.46
N GLU A 2 24.20 -4.50 1.66
CA GLU A 2 22.93 -3.95 2.18
C GLU A 2 22.31 -2.87 1.27
N VAL A 3 23.12 -1.96 0.73
CA VAL A 3 22.62 -0.91 -0.20
C VAL A 3 21.94 -1.51 -1.43
N ILE A 4 22.54 -2.54 -2.04
CA ILE A 4 21.99 -3.22 -3.22
C ILE A 4 20.67 -3.91 -2.87
N GLN A 5 20.61 -4.57 -1.70
CA GLN A 5 19.38 -5.21 -1.22
C GLN A 5 18.28 -4.19 -0.94
N SER A 6 18.64 -3.02 -0.38
CA SER A 6 17.68 -1.97 -0.10
C SER A 6 17.14 -1.34 -1.38
N VAL A 7 18.03 -0.95 -2.31
CA VAL A 7 17.63 -0.39 -3.61
C VAL A 7 16.80 -1.40 -4.40
N GLY A 8 17.23 -2.67 -4.44
CA GLY A 8 16.48 -3.75 -5.08
C GLY A 8 15.11 -3.97 -4.44
N GLY A 9 15.04 -3.96 -3.10
CA GLY A 9 13.79 -4.09 -2.36
C GLY A 9 12.82 -2.93 -2.57
N ILE A 10 13.34 -1.69 -2.65
CA ILE A 10 12.55 -0.50 -2.96
C ILE A 10 12.00 -0.58 -4.39
N ALA A 11 12.85 -0.90 -5.37
CA ALA A 11 12.43 -1.03 -6.77
C ALA A 11 11.39 -2.14 -6.95
N PHE A 12 11.62 -3.29 -6.32
CA PHE A 12 10.68 -4.41 -6.33
C PHE A 12 9.35 -4.02 -5.65
N GLY A 13 9.40 -3.41 -4.46
CA GLY A 13 8.21 -2.92 -3.77
C GLY A 13 7.41 -1.94 -4.63
N PHE A 14 8.08 -0.96 -5.22
CA PHE A 14 7.44 -0.01 -6.13
C PHE A 14 6.72 -0.71 -7.28
N TRP A 15 7.37 -1.64 -7.97
CA TRP A 15 6.74 -2.38 -9.07
C TRP A 15 5.61 -3.29 -8.61
N PHE A 16 5.78 -4.00 -7.49
CA PHE A 16 4.77 -4.83 -6.88
C PHE A 16 3.49 -4.02 -6.59
N TYR A 17 3.60 -2.92 -5.85
CA TYR A 17 2.43 -2.08 -5.54
C TYR A 17 1.86 -1.38 -6.76
N LYS A 18 2.68 -1.05 -7.78
CA LYS A 18 2.19 -0.51 -9.04
C LYS A 18 1.27 -1.50 -9.77
N ILE A 19 1.66 -2.79 -9.81
CA ILE A 19 0.86 -3.85 -10.45
C ILE A 19 -0.45 -4.10 -9.68
N PHE A 20 -0.37 -4.16 -8.35
CA PHE A 20 -1.54 -4.45 -7.50
C PHE A 20 -2.51 -3.27 -7.39
N SER A 21 -2.01 -2.02 -7.33
CA SER A 21 -2.83 -0.82 -7.21
C SER A 21 -3.46 -0.37 -8.54
N HIS A 22 -2.76 -0.59 -9.65
CA HIS A 22 -3.27 -0.36 -10.99
C HIS A 22 -3.31 -1.69 -11.78
N PRO A 23 -4.36 -2.50 -11.60
CA PRO A 23 -4.60 -3.66 -12.44
C PRO A 23 -5.07 -3.20 -13.83
N LEU A 24 -4.17 -2.61 -14.62
CA LEU A 24 -4.43 -2.03 -15.96
C LEU A 24 -5.06 -3.04 -16.93
N LYS A 25 -5.00 -4.34 -16.65
CA LYS A 25 -5.72 -5.41 -17.36
C LYS A 25 -6.32 -6.51 -16.46
N LEU A 26 -6.12 -6.43 -15.14
CA LEU A 26 -6.50 -7.49 -14.18
C LEU A 26 -7.81 -7.22 -13.43
N LYS A 27 -8.48 -6.07 -13.63
CA LYS A 27 -9.78 -5.77 -12.99
C LYS A 27 -10.87 -6.82 -13.26
N LYS A 28 -10.78 -7.58 -14.36
CA LYS A 28 -11.71 -8.67 -14.67
C LYS A 28 -11.38 -10.00 -13.97
N LYS A 29 -10.17 -10.15 -13.42
CA LYS A 29 -9.68 -11.40 -12.81
C LYS A 29 -9.44 -11.32 -11.29
N ILE A 30 -9.28 -10.13 -10.72
CA ILE A 30 -9.09 -9.99 -9.27
C ILE A 30 -10.46 -10.01 -8.59
N PRO A 31 -10.76 -11.01 -7.74
CA PRO A 31 -12.02 -11.08 -7.03
C PRO A 31 -12.17 -9.86 -6.12
N LYS A 32 -13.36 -9.24 -6.13
CA LYS A 32 -13.71 -8.21 -5.16
C LYS A 32 -13.94 -8.89 -3.81
N ILE A 33 -12.91 -8.91 -2.97
CA ILE A 33 -13.04 -9.41 -1.61
C ILE A 33 -13.70 -8.30 -0.79
N ARG A 34 -15.01 -8.43 -0.60
CA ARG A 34 -15.80 -7.56 0.25
C ARG A 34 -16.17 -8.32 1.52
N PHE A 35 -15.72 -7.81 2.66
CA PHE A 35 -16.17 -8.25 3.98
C PHE A 35 -17.39 -7.41 4.37
N PHE A 36 -18.55 -8.07 4.47
CA PHE A 36 -19.85 -7.43 4.72
C PHE A 36 -20.24 -6.38 3.65
N LYS A 37 -21.34 -5.65 3.83
CA LYS A 37 -21.71 -4.54 2.91
C LYS A 37 -20.85 -3.28 3.13
N THR A 38 -19.94 -3.31 4.10
CA THR A 38 -19.26 -2.12 4.64
C THR A 38 -17.79 -2.03 4.26
N VAL A 39 -17.05 -3.13 4.10
CA VAL A 39 -15.59 -3.11 3.87
C VAL A 39 -15.22 -3.85 2.58
N GLU A 40 -14.61 -3.13 1.64
CA GLU A 40 -13.94 -3.72 0.48
C GLU A 40 -12.44 -3.74 0.76
N ILE A 41 -11.82 -4.93 0.67
CA ILE A 41 -10.40 -5.10 0.96
C ILE A 41 -9.59 -5.05 -0.34
N LEU A 42 -10.12 -5.64 -1.42
CA LEU A 42 -9.47 -5.69 -2.73
C LEU A 42 -10.38 -5.17 -3.85
N PRO A 43 -9.81 -4.47 -4.86
CA PRO A 43 -8.38 -4.15 -5.05
C PRO A 43 -7.90 -2.93 -4.25
N ASN A 44 -8.82 -2.18 -3.63
CA ASN A 44 -8.51 -1.02 -2.79
C ASN A 44 -9.24 -1.17 -1.47
N LEU A 45 -8.61 -0.75 -0.37
CA LEU A 45 -9.24 -0.72 0.93
C LEU A 45 -10.25 0.43 0.97
N ARG A 46 -11.54 0.10 0.91
CA ARG A 46 -12.65 1.06 0.95
C ARG A 46 -13.62 0.70 2.06
N ILE A 47 -14.00 1.71 2.84
CA ILE A 47 -15.03 1.58 3.86
C ILE A 47 -16.23 2.40 3.41
N HIS A 48 -17.35 1.72 3.17
CA HIS A 48 -18.61 2.31 2.76
C HIS A 48 -19.37 2.78 3.99
N LEU A 49 -19.43 4.10 4.19
CA LEU A 49 -20.29 4.77 5.16
C LEU A 49 -21.56 5.27 4.45
N LYS A 50 -22.65 5.50 5.19
CA LYS A 50 -23.98 5.85 4.61
C LYS A 50 -23.96 6.93 3.52
N LYS A 51 -23.08 7.93 3.61
CA LYS A 51 -22.96 9.04 2.65
C LYS A 51 -21.53 9.25 2.11
N HIS A 52 -20.57 8.45 2.55
CA HIS A 52 -19.15 8.65 2.24
C HIS A 52 -18.45 7.31 2.01
N ILE A 53 -17.47 7.30 1.14
CA ILE A 53 -16.54 6.19 0.96
C ILE A 53 -15.20 6.66 1.48
N LEU A 54 -14.71 5.98 2.52
CA LEU A 54 -13.37 6.18 3.01
C LEU A 54 -12.43 5.27 2.20
N HIS A 55 -11.53 5.87 1.43
CA HIS A 55 -10.55 5.18 0.60
C HIS A 55 -9.19 5.26 1.27
N VAL A 56 -8.71 4.14 1.81
CA VAL A 56 -7.39 4.08 2.42
C VAL A 56 -6.38 3.69 1.35
N HIS A 57 -5.57 4.66 0.96
CA HIS A 57 -4.44 4.42 0.06
C HIS A 57 -3.39 3.56 0.74
N HIS A 58 -2.74 2.69 -0.03
CA HIS A 58 -1.80 1.72 0.54
C HIS A 58 -0.58 2.36 1.22
N TRP A 59 -0.14 3.53 0.75
CA TRP A 59 0.96 4.24 1.41
C TRP A 59 0.65 4.58 2.87
N ILE A 60 -0.61 4.77 3.25
CA ILE A 60 -1.00 5.10 4.63
C ILE A 60 -0.72 3.93 5.57
N PHE A 61 -1.25 2.74 5.26
CA PHE A 61 -1.03 1.57 6.10
C PHE A 61 0.42 1.08 6.01
N LEU A 62 1.08 1.21 4.84
CA LEU A 62 2.51 0.88 4.72
C LEU A 62 3.38 1.81 5.54
N SER A 63 3.03 3.10 5.66
CA SER A 63 3.74 4.04 6.52
C SER A 63 3.59 3.65 7.99
N ALA A 64 2.39 3.23 8.42
CA ALA A 64 2.17 2.74 9.78
C ALA A 64 2.97 1.44 10.07
N ILE A 65 2.96 0.47 9.13
CA ILE A 65 3.76 -0.76 9.24
C ILE A 65 5.26 -0.43 9.28
N PHE A 66 5.72 0.46 8.40
CA PHE A 66 7.13 0.87 8.36
C PHE A 66 7.56 1.54 9.66
N ALA A 67 6.75 2.46 10.21
CA ALA A 67 7.01 3.09 11.50
C ALA A 67 7.06 2.06 12.63
N LEU A 68 6.12 1.10 12.66
CA LEU A 68 6.12 0.02 13.63
C LEU A 68 7.39 -0.85 13.51
N LEU A 69 7.81 -1.18 12.28
CA LEU A 69 9.04 -1.92 12.03
C LEU A 69 10.27 -1.19 12.60
N PHE A 70 10.32 0.14 12.52
CA PHE A 70 11.39 0.94 13.13
C PHE A 70 11.38 0.91 14.67
N ILE A 71 10.20 0.85 15.28
CA ILE A 71 10.08 0.79 16.74
C ILE A 71 10.52 -0.58 17.28
N ILE A 72 10.15 -1.66 16.60
CA ILE A 72 10.41 -3.03 17.08
C ILE A 72 11.79 -3.59 16.71
N THR A 73 12.49 -2.96 15.76
CA THR A 73 13.82 -3.40 15.33
C THR A 73 14.87 -2.39 15.75
N SER A 74 16.02 -2.87 16.24
CA SER A 74 17.07 -2.02 16.80
C SER A 74 17.96 -1.38 15.72
N SER A 75 17.89 -1.83 14.48
CA SER A 75 18.67 -1.27 13.36
C SER A 75 17.88 -1.31 12.06
N PHE A 76 18.24 -0.43 11.11
CA PHE A 76 17.63 -0.42 9.78
C PHE A 76 17.90 -1.73 9.00
N SER A 77 19.08 -2.32 9.18
CA SER A 77 19.50 -3.55 8.50
C SER A 77 18.68 -4.77 8.92
N GLN A 78 18.08 -4.77 10.12
CA GLN A 78 17.09 -5.78 10.49
C GLN A 78 15.82 -5.62 9.67
N LEU A 79 15.36 -6.73 9.08
CA LEU A 79 14.22 -6.75 8.17
C LEU A 79 14.38 -5.78 6.98
N LEU A 80 15.62 -5.55 6.53
CA LEU A 80 15.96 -4.60 5.47
C LEU A 80 15.09 -4.76 4.23
N LEU A 81 14.86 -5.99 3.78
CA LEU A 81 14.00 -6.27 2.62
C LEU A 81 12.55 -5.88 2.86
N VAL A 82 11.99 -6.17 4.04
CA VAL A 82 10.61 -5.83 4.39
C VAL A 82 10.43 -4.32 4.48
N LYS A 83 11.36 -3.63 5.14
CA LYS A 83 11.38 -2.16 5.23
C LYS A 83 11.52 -1.52 3.85
N SER A 84 12.42 -2.04 3.02
CA SER A 84 12.65 -1.55 1.66
C SER A 84 11.43 -1.78 0.76
N LEU A 85 10.76 -2.92 0.88
CA LEU A 85 9.50 -3.20 0.17
C LEU A 85 8.38 -2.24 0.59
N CYS A 86 8.24 -1.99 1.90
CA CYS A 86 7.30 -1.01 2.42
C CYS A 86 7.60 0.39 1.87
N LEU A 87 8.87 0.82 1.89
CA LEU A 87 9.31 2.11 1.37
C LEU A 87 9.01 2.25 -0.12
N GLY A 88 9.28 1.21 -0.91
CA GLY A 88 8.92 1.16 -2.34
C GLY A 88 7.43 1.34 -2.59
N GLY A 89 6.59 0.69 -1.79
CA GLY A 89 5.13 0.88 -1.85
C GLY A 89 4.65 2.25 -1.41
N ILE A 90 5.27 2.83 -0.39
CA ILE A 90 4.99 4.21 0.04
C ILE A 90 5.29 5.19 -1.10
N ILE A 91 6.49 5.10 -1.70
CA ILE A 91 6.91 5.94 -2.84
C ILE A 91 5.91 5.79 -3.99
N GLN A 92 5.52 4.56 -4.32
CA GLN A 92 4.52 4.27 -5.35
C GLN A 92 3.19 4.97 -5.05
N GLY A 93 2.69 4.89 -3.82
CA GLY A 93 1.46 5.54 -3.40
C GLY A 93 1.50 7.08 -3.46
N PHE A 94 2.67 7.70 -3.34
CA PHE A 94 2.83 9.14 -3.54
C PHE A 94 2.83 9.58 -5.01
N THR A 95 2.99 8.65 -5.96
CA THR A 95 2.91 8.98 -7.40
C THR A 95 1.49 9.25 -7.91
N PHE A 96 0.47 8.92 -7.12
CA PHE A 96 -0.93 9.11 -7.51
C PHE A 96 -1.37 10.57 -7.35
N LYS A 97 -2.28 11.01 -8.23
CA LYS A 97 -2.86 12.37 -8.16
C LYS A 97 -3.79 12.53 -6.96
N ASP A 98 -4.54 11.47 -6.63
CA ASP A 98 -5.51 11.39 -5.54
C ASP A 98 -4.91 10.88 -4.23
N ARG A 99 -3.58 10.89 -4.08
CA ARG A 99 -2.85 10.31 -2.94
C ARG A 99 -3.33 10.75 -1.55
N PHE A 100 -3.90 11.95 -1.42
CA PHE A 100 -4.42 12.49 -0.16
C PHE A 100 -5.96 12.49 -0.09
N THR A 101 -6.64 11.96 -1.10
CA THR A 101 -8.10 11.88 -1.16
C THR A 101 -8.57 10.66 -0.37
N ILE A 102 -8.73 10.83 0.93
CA ILE A 102 -9.13 9.75 1.85
C ILE A 102 -10.65 9.62 1.94
N LEU A 103 -11.39 10.72 1.79
CA LEU A 103 -12.85 10.75 1.91
C LEU A 103 -13.49 11.20 0.60
N THR A 104 -14.38 10.38 0.06
CA THR A 104 -15.17 10.71 -1.12
C THR A 104 -16.65 10.66 -0.75
N LYS A 105 -17.43 11.68 -1.14
CA LYS A 105 -18.88 11.69 -0.93
C LYS A 105 -19.57 10.82 -2.00
N ILE A 106 -20.59 10.06 -1.60
CA ILE A 106 -21.44 9.26 -2.51
C ILE A 106 -22.49 10.18 -3.13
#